data_AF-A0AA46VUB2-F1
#
_entry.id   AF-A0AA46VUB2-F1
#
_cell.length_a   1.000
_cell.length_b   1.000
_cell.length_c   1.000
_cell.angle_alpha   90.00
_cell.angle_beta   90.00
_cell.angle_gamma   90.00
#
_symmetry.space_group_name_H-M   'P 1'
#
loop_
_entity.id
_entity.type
_entity.pdbx_description
1 polymer ?
#
loop_
_entity_poly.entity_id
_entity_poly.type
_entity_poly.pdbx_seq_one_letter_code
_entity_poly.pdbx_strand_id
1 'polypeptide(L)'
;MKQFIDFIPLLLFFIVYKTEPRVVEILGNSYTVGGIFSATAMLIISSVVVYGILYIKQRKLEKSQWLTLIACLVFGSLTLAFHSETFLKWKAPVVNWLFALAFAGSHFIGDRPLIQRIMGHALTLPAAIWTKLNIAWIFFFLFCGAANLYVAFTYQEFWVDFKVFGSLAMTLIFLVAQGIYLSRHMNDTATTTTKSED
;
A
#
# COMPACT_ATOMS: atom_id res chain seq x y z
N MET A 1 26.99 -11.25 24.11
CA MET A 1 27.78 -11.51 22.87
C MET A 1 26.89 -11.66 21.63
N LYS A 2 25.76 -12.37 21.65
CA LYS A 2 24.88 -12.55 20.46
C LYS A 2 24.36 -11.24 19.86
N GLN A 3 23.99 -10.28 20.72
CA GLN A 3 23.48 -8.98 20.28
C GLN A 3 24.49 -8.15 19.46
N PHE A 4 25.80 -8.30 19.70
CA PHE A 4 26.83 -7.64 18.87
C PHE A 4 26.91 -8.23 17.46
N ILE A 5 26.64 -9.52 17.31
CA ILE A 5 26.64 -10.21 16.01
C ILE A 5 25.45 -9.73 15.16
N ASP A 6 24.33 -9.40 15.80
CA ASP A 6 23.15 -8.82 15.15
C ASP A 6 23.39 -7.40 14.59
N PHE A 7 24.40 -6.68 15.09
CA PHE A 7 24.77 -5.35 14.58
C PHE A 7 25.69 -5.39 13.36
N ILE A 8 26.35 -6.51 13.07
CA ILE A 8 27.31 -6.61 11.96
C ILE A 8 26.64 -6.27 10.61
N PRO A 9 25.47 -6.85 10.26
CA PRO A 9 24.81 -6.52 9.00
C PRO A 9 24.40 -5.05 8.92
N LEU A 10 23.89 -4.51 10.03
CA LEU A 10 23.43 -3.13 10.11
C LEU A 10 24.60 -2.14 9.96
N LEU A 11 25.75 -2.43 10.56
CA LEU A 11 26.97 -1.64 10.40
C LEU A 11 27.44 -1.61 8.95
N LEU A 12 27.47 -2.78 8.30
CA LEU A 12 27.85 -2.89 6.89
C LEU A 12 26.89 -2.15 5.97
N PHE A 13 25.58 -2.20 6.25
CA PHE A 13 24.58 -1.37 5.56
C PHE A 13 24.91 0.11 5.65
N PHE A 14 25.16 0.62 6.87
CA PHE A 14 25.45 2.04 7.07
C PHE A 14 26.74 2.48 6.38
N ILE A 15 27.78 1.64 6.38
CA ILE A 15 29.05 1.91 5.70
C ILE A 15 28.81 2.06 4.19
N VAL A 16 28.12 1.10 3.56
CA VAL A 16 27.85 1.15 2.12
C VAL A 16 26.87 2.28 1.77
N TYR A 17 25.88 2.55 2.62
CA TYR A 17 24.93 3.64 2.44
C TYR A 17 25.60 5.03 2.45
N LYS A 18 26.57 5.23 3.35
CA LYS A 18 27.31 6.50 3.47
C LYS A 18 28.38 6.66 2.40
N THR A 19 28.72 5.60 1.66
CA THR A 19 29.71 5.66 0.59
C THR A 19 29.06 6.25 -0.67
N GLU A 20 29.75 7.22 -1.30
CA GLU A 20 29.30 7.83 -2.54
C GLU A 20 29.13 6.76 -3.66
N PRO A 21 28.09 6.86 -4.51
CA PRO A 21 27.87 5.92 -5.61
C PRO A 21 29.08 5.92 -6.56
N ARG A 22 29.88 4.86 -6.53
CA ARG A 22 31.01 4.61 -7.42
C ARG A 22 30.82 3.28 -8.11
N VAL A 23 31.03 3.25 -9.42
CA VAL A 23 31.00 2.00 -10.18
C VAL A 23 32.33 1.30 -9.92
N VAL A 24 32.26 0.13 -9.27
CA VAL A 24 33.41 -0.72 -8.98
C VAL A 24 33.31 -1.93 -9.89
N GLU A 25 34.33 -2.16 -10.71
CA GLU A 25 34.44 -3.39 -11.48
C GLU A 25 35.02 -4.50 -10.60
N ILE A 26 34.25 -5.57 -10.45
CA ILE A 26 34.68 -6.77 -9.73
C ILE A 26 34.48 -7.94 -10.69
N LEU A 27 35.54 -8.72 -10.93
CA LEU A 27 35.48 -9.93 -11.78
C LEU A 27 34.91 -9.68 -13.20
N GLY A 28 35.18 -8.50 -13.78
CA GLY A 28 34.74 -8.14 -15.14
C GLY A 28 33.28 -7.69 -15.27
N ASN A 29 32.57 -7.50 -14.16
CA ASN A 29 31.21 -6.96 -14.12
C ASN A 29 31.20 -5.59 -13.42
N SER A 30 30.51 -4.62 -14.01
CA SER A 30 30.38 -3.26 -13.46
C SER A 30 29.28 -3.23 -12.39
N TYR A 31 29.63 -3.01 -11.12
CA TYR A 31 28.68 -2.88 -10.03
C TYR A 31 28.65 -1.45 -9.50
N THR A 32 27.47 -0.84 -9.44
CA THR A 32 27.32 0.45 -8.76
C THR A 32 27.35 0.23 -7.24
N VAL A 33 28.44 0.64 -6.59
CA VAL A 33 28.65 0.55 -5.15
C VAL A 33 28.39 1.92 -4.53
N GLY A 34 27.30 2.03 -3.79
CA GLY A 34 26.91 3.23 -3.05
C GLY A 34 25.42 3.55 -3.21
N GLY A 35 24.89 4.31 -2.25
CA GLY A 35 23.46 4.55 -2.12
C GLY A 35 22.67 3.37 -1.53
N ILE A 36 21.36 3.55 -1.42
CA ILE A 36 20.49 2.69 -0.62
C ILE A 36 20.34 1.26 -1.17
N PHE A 37 20.49 1.06 -2.48
CA PHE A 37 20.35 -0.24 -3.11
C PHE A 37 21.55 -1.15 -2.83
N SER A 38 22.77 -0.65 -3.05
CA SER A 38 23.99 -1.39 -2.74
C SER A 38 24.10 -1.69 -1.24
N ALA A 39 23.68 -0.73 -0.39
CA ALA A 39 23.62 -0.92 1.05
C ALA A 39 22.65 -2.05 1.43
N THR A 40 21.47 -2.08 0.81
CA THR A 40 20.46 -3.10 1.09
C THR A 40 20.90 -4.49 0.59
N ALA A 41 21.56 -4.58 -0.56
CA ALA A 41 22.16 -5.83 -1.03
C ALA A 41 23.18 -6.36 -0.01
N MET A 42 24.06 -5.48 0.46
CA MET A 42 25.09 -5.83 1.45
C MET A 42 24.49 -6.25 2.79
N LEU A 43 23.41 -5.60 3.23
CA LEU A 43 22.66 -5.96 4.44
C LEU A 43 22.11 -7.38 4.35
N ILE A 44 21.50 -7.75 3.21
CA ILE A 44 20.93 -9.08 3.01
C ILE A 44 22.03 -10.13 3.00
N ILE A 45 23.08 -9.93 2.19
CA ILE A 45 24.19 -10.88 2.05
C ILE A 45 24.86 -11.11 3.40
N SER A 46 25.19 -10.03 4.11
CA SER A 46 25.83 -10.12 5.43
C SER A 46 24.90 -10.75 6.46
N SER A 47 23.60 -10.45 6.47
CA SER A 47 22.63 -11.09 7.37
C SER A 47 22.57 -12.59 7.13
N VAL A 48 22.46 -13.03 5.87
CA VAL A 48 22.42 -14.46 5.52
C VAL A 48 23.70 -15.17 5.93
N VAL A 49 24.87 -14.58 5.69
CA VAL A 49 26.16 -15.16 6.07
C VAL A 49 26.31 -15.23 7.58
N VAL A 50 26.03 -14.15 8.30
CA VAL A 50 26.18 -14.07 9.75
C VAL A 50 25.23 -15.04 10.46
N TYR A 51 23.94 -15.01 10.13
CA TYR A 51 22.95 -15.90 10.72
C TYR A 51 23.12 -17.36 10.26
N GLY A 52 23.60 -17.60 9.03
CA GLY A 52 23.95 -18.92 8.54
C GLY A 52 25.11 -19.56 9.30
N ILE A 53 26.20 -18.80 9.52
CA ILE A 53 27.33 -19.24 10.35
C ILE A 53 26.88 -19.47 11.80
N LEU A 54 26.02 -18.61 12.34
CA LEU A 54 25.47 -18.76 13.69
C LEU A 54 24.63 -20.03 13.81
N TYR A 55 23.80 -20.33 12.81
CA TYR A 55 23.00 -21.55 12.74
C TYR A 55 23.87 -22.80 12.66
N ILE A 56 24.94 -22.80 11.88
CA ILE A 56 25.88 -23.94 11.78
C ILE A 56 26.61 -24.16 13.11
N LYS A 57 27.10 -23.09 13.75
CA LYS A 57 27.86 -23.21 15.01
C LYS A 57 26.99 -23.50 16.23
N GLN A 58 25.80 -22.93 16.32
CA GLN A 58 24.95 -23.03 17.52
C GLN A 58 23.76 -24.00 17.33
N ARG A 59 23.50 -24.48 16.11
CA ARG A 59 22.36 -25.36 15.72
C ARG A 59 20.97 -24.85 16.14
N LYS A 60 20.88 -23.63 16.66
CA LYS A 60 19.68 -22.98 17.16
C LYS A 60 19.75 -21.48 16.86
N LEU A 61 18.72 -20.96 16.22
CA LEU A 61 18.48 -19.52 16.07
C LEU A 61 17.35 -19.11 17.01
N GLU A 62 17.49 -17.95 17.64
CA GLU A 62 16.43 -17.42 18.49
C GLU A 62 15.28 -16.85 17.64
N LYS A 63 14.05 -16.85 18.18
CA LYS A 63 12.86 -16.36 17.45
C LYS A 63 13.05 -14.92 16.94
N SER A 64 13.73 -14.08 17.72
CA SER A 64 14.07 -12.70 17.34
C SER A 64 14.96 -12.64 16.10
N GLN A 65 15.97 -13.52 16.00
CA GLN A 65 16.89 -13.57 14.85
C GLN A 65 16.22 -14.09 13.59
N TRP A 66 15.32 -15.07 13.74
CA TRP A 66 14.48 -15.53 12.63
C TRP A 66 13.56 -14.43 12.11
N LEU A 67 12.95 -13.66 13.01
CA LEU A 67 12.12 -12.52 12.65
C LEU A 67 12.94 -11.45 11.92
N THR A 68 14.12 -11.10 12.42
CA THR A 68 15.02 -10.14 11.78
C THR A 68 15.51 -10.61 10.42
N LEU A 69 15.90 -11.89 10.29
CA LEU A 69 16.33 -12.47 9.01
C LEU A 69 15.20 -12.47 7.99
N ILE A 70 14.00 -12.92 8.37
CA ILE A 70 12.83 -12.91 7.48
C ILE A 70 12.48 -11.47 7.09
N ALA A 71 12.45 -10.54 8.05
CA ALA A 71 12.15 -9.14 7.76
C ALA A 71 13.21 -8.53 6.83
N CYS A 72 14.49 -8.77 7.10
CA CYS A 72 15.60 -8.30 6.26
C CYS A 72 15.51 -8.90 4.85
N LEU A 73 15.25 -10.20 4.72
CA LEU A 73 15.04 -10.85 3.44
C LEU A 73 13.81 -10.27 2.74
N VAL A 74 12.63 -10.23 3.36
CA VAL A 74 11.41 -9.73 2.70
C VAL A 74 11.53 -8.26 2.31
N PHE A 75 11.87 -7.37 3.24
CA PHE A 75 11.96 -5.94 2.98
C PHE A 75 13.17 -5.55 2.14
N GLY A 76 14.32 -6.20 2.36
CA GLY A 76 15.52 -5.95 1.57
C GLY A 76 15.39 -6.48 0.15
N SER A 77 14.82 -7.67 -0.01
CA SER A 77 14.53 -8.29 -1.31
C SER A 77 13.46 -7.51 -2.07
N LEU A 78 12.44 -6.98 -1.38
CA LEU A 78 11.58 -5.92 -1.91
C LEU A 78 12.45 -4.79 -2.47
N THR A 79 13.25 -4.15 -1.62
CA THR A 79 14.05 -2.97 -1.98
C THR A 79 14.98 -3.22 -3.17
N LEU A 80 15.55 -4.42 -3.29
CA LEU A 80 16.43 -4.82 -4.39
C LEU A 80 15.68 -5.19 -5.69
N ALA A 81 14.58 -5.94 -5.57
CA ALA A 81 13.72 -6.31 -6.69
C ALA A 81 13.00 -5.08 -7.27
N PHE A 82 12.71 -4.08 -6.42
CA PHE A 82 12.04 -2.83 -6.78
C PHE A 82 12.99 -1.75 -7.29
N HIS A 83 13.99 -2.12 -8.09
CA HIS A 83 15.02 -1.26 -8.69
C HIS A 83 14.50 -0.13 -9.63
N SER A 84 13.42 0.60 -9.31
CA SER A 84 12.92 1.77 -10.05
C SER A 84 11.81 2.55 -9.30
N GLU A 85 11.58 3.80 -9.72
CA GLU A 85 10.43 4.66 -9.36
C GLU A 85 9.04 3.98 -9.40
N THR A 86 8.94 2.82 -10.03
CA THR A 86 7.73 2.02 -10.15
C THR A 86 7.13 1.67 -8.79
N PHE A 87 7.91 1.38 -7.74
CA PHE A 87 7.31 1.07 -6.42
C PHE A 87 6.63 2.28 -5.77
N LEU A 88 7.17 3.49 -5.98
CA LEU A 88 6.54 4.73 -5.52
C LEU A 88 5.22 4.99 -6.27
N LYS A 89 5.14 4.55 -7.53
CA LYS A 89 3.95 4.59 -8.40
C LYS A 89 2.89 3.56 -7.97
N TRP A 90 3.28 2.34 -7.57
CA TRP A 90 2.35 1.28 -7.11
C TRP A 90 1.78 1.51 -5.70
N LYS A 91 2.42 2.32 -4.84
CA LYS A 91 1.92 2.53 -3.47
C LYS A 91 0.50 3.07 -3.40
N ALA A 92 0.12 3.98 -4.30
CA ALA A 92 -1.20 4.62 -4.29
C ALA A 92 -2.30 3.74 -4.92
N PRO A 93 -2.09 3.09 -6.09
CA PRO A 93 -3.03 2.14 -6.67
C PRO A 93 -3.34 0.94 -5.75
N VAL A 94 -2.32 0.37 -5.11
CA VAL A 94 -2.47 -0.80 -4.24
C VAL A 94 -3.32 -0.48 -3.02
N VAL A 95 -3.13 0.71 -2.43
CA VAL A 95 -3.96 1.16 -1.30
C VAL A 95 -5.42 1.34 -1.74
N ASN A 96 -5.68 1.95 -2.91
CA ASN A 96 -7.02 2.07 -3.45
C ASN A 96 -7.67 0.69 -3.69
N TRP A 97 -6.94 -0.27 -4.24
CA TRP A 97 -7.46 -1.62 -4.45
C TRP A 97 -7.68 -2.40 -3.16
N LEU A 98 -6.84 -2.18 -2.13
CA LEU A 98 -7.08 -2.71 -0.79
C LEU A 98 -8.36 -2.14 -0.19
N PHE A 99 -8.63 -0.83 -0.36
CA PHE A 99 -9.91 -0.27 0.02
C PHE A 99 -11.06 -0.89 -0.79
N ALA A 100 -10.95 -1.02 -2.12
CA ALA A 100 -11.95 -1.69 -2.93
C ALA A 100 -12.25 -3.12 -2.43
N LEU A 101 -11.22 -3.90 -2.09
CA LEU A 101 -11.34 -5.23 -1.51
C LEU A 101 -11.94 -5.21 -0.10
N ALA A 102 -11.61 -4.24 0.74
CA ALA A 102 -12.20 -4.09 2.07
C ALA A 102 -13.71 -3.78 1.97
N PHE A 103 -14.09 -2.90 1.06
CA PHE A 103 -15.50 -2.57 0.79
C PHE A 103 -16.25 -3.75 0.14
N ALA A 104 -15.60 -4.52 -0.74
CA ALA A 104 -16.17 -5.73 -1.35
C ALA A 104 -16.31 -6.87 -0.34
N GLY A 105 -15.27 -7.11 0.46
CA GLY A 105 -15.26 -8.10 1.53
C GLY A 105 -16.26 -7.78 2.64
N SER A 106 -16.54 -6.49 2.86
CA SER A 106 -17.63 -6.06 3.74
C SER A 106 -19.02 -6.55 3.31
N HIS A 107 -19.21 -6.94 2.05
CA HIS A 107 -20.47 -7.54 1.62
C HIS A 107 -20.61 -9.00 2.09
N PHE A 108 -19.47 -9.68 2.31
CA PHE A 108 -19.40 -11.06 2.78
C PHE A 108 -19.12 -11.18 4.28
N ILE A 109 -18.52 -10.15 4.90
CA ILE A 109 -18.12 -10.13 6.32
C ILE A 109 -18.95 -9.06 7.08
N GLY A 110 -20.17 -9.46 7.43
CA GLY A 110 -21.06 -8.76 8.37
C GLY A 110 -22.36 -8.20 7.76
N ASP A 111 -23.42 -8.13 8.56
CA ASP A 111 -24.80 -7.78 8.14
C ASP A 111 -25.00 -6.37 7.57
N ARG A 112 -23.97 -5.52 7.59
CA ARG A 112 -24.05 -4.12 7.14
C ARG A 112 -22.81 -3.72 6.34
N PRO A 113 -22.99 -3.09 5.15
CA PRO A 113 -21.88 -2.60 4.32
C PRO A 113 -21.01 -1.56 5.05
N LEU A 114 -19.74 -1.49 4.68
CA LEU A 114 -18.72 -0.67 5.35
C LEU A 114 -19.11 0.82 5.33
N ILE A 115 -19.65 1.28 4.20
CA ILE A 115 -20.12 2.65 4.06
C ILE A 115 -21.26 3.00 5.03
N GLN A 116 -22.12 2.03 5.36
CA GLN A 116 -23.17 2.20 6.36
C GLN A 116 -22.59 2.27 7.78
N ARG A 117 -21.49 1.57 8.07
CA ARG A 117 -20.81 1.69 9.37
C ARG A 117 -20.14 3.05 9.55
N ILE A 118 -19.62 3.62 8.46
CA ILE A 118 -18.93 4.92 8.48
C ILE A 118 -19.94 6.08 8.52
N MET A 119 -20.95 6.06 7.65
CA MET A 119 -21.87 7.19 7.45
C MET A 119 -23.25 6.99 8.08
N GLY A 120 -23.57 5.79 8.59
CA GLY A 120 -24.88 5.50 9.17
C GLY A 120 -25.21 6.26 10.45
N HIS A 121 -24.22 6.94 11.05
CA HIS A 121 -24.46 7.85 12.17
C HIS A 121 -24.93 9.25 11.71
N ALA A 122 -24.61 9.64 10.47
CA ALA A 122 -24.96 10.95 9.91
C ALA A 122 -26.22 10.90 9.02
N LEU A 123 -26.59 9.72 8.51
CA LEU A 123 -27.66 9.56 7.52
C LEU A 123 -28.49 8.31 7.82
N THR A 124 -29.81 8.43 7.71
CA THR A 124 -30.76 7.30 7.78
C THR A 124 -31.26 6.98 6.38
N LEU A 125 -30.84 5.83 5.85
CA LEU A 125 -31.22 5.38 4.50
C LEU A 125 -31.64 3.90 4.52
N PRO A 126 -32.56 3.48 3.63
CA PRO A 126 -32.89 2.09 3.39
C PRO A 126 -31.67 1.21 3.08
N ALA A 127 -31.66 -0.05 3.55
CA ALA A 127 -30.56 -1.00 3.37
C ALA A 127 -30.18 -1.25 1.90
N ALA A 128 -31.14 -1.18 0.97
CA ALA A 128 -30.91 -1.31 -0.46
C ALA A 128 -30.02 -0.18 -1.01
N ILE A 129 -30.18 1.04 -0.48
CA ILE A 129 -29.40 2.23 -0.90
C ILE A 129 -27.97 2.12 -0.37
N TRP A 130 -27.81 1.68 0.88
CA TRP A 130 -26.49 1.43 1.46
C TRP A 130 -25.66 0.43 0.65
N THR A 131 -26.31 -0.62 0.14
CA THR A 131 -25.65 -1.62 -0.71
C THR A 131 -25.21 -1.02 -2.04
N LYS A 132 -26.08 -0.24 -2.71
CA LYS A 132 -25.72 0.47 -3.95
C LYS A 132 -24.59 1.47 -3.74
N LEU A 133 -24.62 2.20 -2.62
CA LEU A 133 -23.57 3.14 -2.25
C LEU A 133 -22.23 2.42 -2.04
N ASN A 134 -22.24 1.29 -1.33
CA ASN A 134 -21.05 0.48 -1.10
C ASN A 134 -20.44 -0.01 -2.43
N ILE A 135 -21.29 -0.46 -3.36
CA ILE A 135 -20.86 -0.86 -4.71
C ILE A 135 -20.25 0.32 -5.48
N ALA A 136 -20.86 1.51 -5.41
CA ALA A 136 -20.31 2.72 -6.03
C ALA A 136 -18.92 3.06 -5.47
N TRP A 137 -18.70 2.90 -4.16
CA TRP A 137 -17.39 3.08 -3.53
C TRP A 137 -16.36 2.03 -4.00
N ILE A 138 -16.76 0.76 -4.16
CA ILE A 138 -15.88 -0.29 -4.71
C ILE A 138 -15.42 0.10 -6.12
N PHE A 139 -16.37 0.46 -7.00
CA PHE A 139 -16.05 0.88 -8.37
C PHE A 139 -15.18 2.14 -8.40
N PHE A 140 -15.46 3.11 -7.53
CA PHE A 140 -14.67 4.34 -7.43
C PHE A 140 -13.23 4.04 -7.04
N PHE A 141 -12.99 3.24 -6.00
CA PHE A 141 -11.63 2.88 -5.58
C PHE A 141 -10.91 2.02 -6.63
N LEU A 142 -11.62 1.10 -7.28
CA LEU A 142 -11.06 0.28 -8.35
C LEU A 142 -10.64 1.16 -9.54
N PHE A 143 -11.52 2.06 -9.99
CA PHE A 143 -11.27 3.00 -11.08
C PHE A 143 -10.16 3.99 -10.72
N CYS A 144 -10.16 4.56 -9.53
CA CYS A 144 -9.13 5.48 -9.06
C CYS A 144 -7.76 4.80 -8.99
N GLY A 145 -7.70 3.56 -8.49
CA GLY A 145 -6.47 2.76 -8.52
C GLY A 145 -5.99 2.46 -9.94
N ALA A 146 -6.89 2.05 -10.85
CA ALA A 146 -6.55 1.76 -12.24
C ALA A 146 -6.12 3.00 -13.03
N ALA A 147 -6.82 4.13 -12.87
CA ALA A 147 -6.48 5.40 -13.50
C ALA A 147 -5.13 5.93 -12.99
N ASN A 148 -4.87 5.84 -11.68
CA ASN A 148 -3.59 6.21 -11.10
C ASN A 148 -2.45 5.35 -11.65
N LEU A 149 -2.66 4.04 -11.76
CA LEU A 149 -1.70 3.11 -12.35
C LEU A 149 -1.47 3.43 -13.84
N TYR A 150 -2.53 3.64 -14.61
CA TYR A 150 -2.44 3.96 -16.04
C TYR A 150 -1.61 5.23 -16.28
N VAL A 151 -1.89 6.31 -15.56
CA VAL A 151 -1.14 7.56 -15.70
C VAL A 151 0.29 7.40 -15.19
N ALA A 152 0.50 6.65 -14.11
CA ALA A 152 1.83 6.39 -13.57
C ALA A 152 2.75 5.65 -14.54
N PHE A 153 2.20 4.79 -15.40
CA PHE A 153 2.96 3.98 -16.35
C PHE A 153 3.05 4.61 -17.75
N THR A 154 2.00 5.31 -18.20
CA THR A 154 1.94 5.91 -19.53
C THR A 154 2.51 7.34 -19.55
N TYR A 155 2.31 8.12 -18.48
CA TYR A 155 2.65 9.54 -18.41
C TYR A 155 3.40 9.87 -17.12
N GLN A 156 4.67 9.42 -17.06
CA GLN A 156 5.50 9.52 -15.86
C GLN A 156 5.77 10.97 -15.42
N GLU A 157 5.89 11.89 -16.37
CA GLU A 157 6.12 13.32 -16.10
C GLU A 157 4.90 13.99 -15.44
N PHE A 158 3.69 13.55 -15.76
CA PHE A 158 2.44 14.08 -15.21
C PHE A 158 1.91 13.30 -14.00
N TRP A 159 2.59 12.23 -13.59
CA TRP A 159 2.09 11.33 -12.56
C TRP A 159 1.89 12.01 -11.20
N VAL A 160 2.81 12.90 -10.81
CA VAL A 160 2.71 13.61 -9.52
C VAL A 160 1.50 14.55 -9.53
N ASP A 161 1.32 15.30 -10.61
CA ASP A 161 0.18 16.21 -10.77
C ASP A 161 -1.14 15.46 -10.85
N PHE A 162 -1.20 14.36 -11.60
CA PHE A 162 -2.39 13.51 -11.66
C PHE A 162 -2.70 12.88 -10.29
N LYS A 163 -1.68 12.51 -9.53
CA LYS A 163 -1.87 11.97 -8.20
C LYS A 163 -2.48 13.02 -7.26
N VAL A 164 -2.10 14.28 -7.35
CA VAL A 164 -2.62 15.34 -6.47
C VAL A 164 -3.94 15.90 -7.02
N PHE A 165 -3.94 16.43 -8.24
CA PHE A 165 -5.10 17.10 -8.84
C PHE A 165 -6.09 16.11 -9.45
N GLY A 166 -5.62 15.05 -10.09
CA GLY A 166 -6.49 14.02 -10.66
C GLY A 166 -7.26 13.26 -9.59
N SER A 167 -6.62 12.87 -8.49
CA SER A 167 -7.31 12.24 -7.35
C SER A 167 -8.33 13.18 -6.69
N LEU A 168 -7.99 14.46 -6.55
CA LEU A 168 -8.88 15.47 -6.01
C LEU A 168 -10.10 15.70 -6.93
N ALA A 169 -9.89 15.84 -8.24
CA ALA A 169 -10.97 15.99 -9.21
C ALA A 169 -11.90 14.77 -9.22
N MET A 170 -11.34 13.55 -9.23
CA MET A 170 -12.11 12.31 -9.14
C MET A 170 -12.95 12.26 -7.86
N THR A 171 -12.36 12.62 -6.72
CA THR A 171 -13.05 12.61 -5.43
C THR A 171 -14.17 13.64 -5.39
N LEU A 172 -13.97 14.84 -5.93
CA LEU A 172 -15.00 15.88 -6.00
C LEU A 172 -16.18 15.44 -6.86
N ILE A 173 -15.91 14.91 -8.06
CA ILE A 173 -16.96 14.39 -8.96
C ILE A 173 -17.75 13.29 -8.26
N PHE A 174 -17.06 12.36 -7.59
CA PHE A 174 -17.69 11.29 -6.84
C PHE A 174 -18.55 11.81 -5.69
N LEU A 175 -18.05 12.78 -4.92
CA LEU A 175 -18.79 13.38 -3.81
C LEU A 175 -20.05 14.12 -4.28
N VAL A 176 -19.96 14.87 -5.39
CA VAL A 176 -21.11 15.55 -5.99
C VAL A 176 -22.13 14.54 -6.50
N ALA A 177 -21.69 13.51 -7.23
CA ALA A 177 -22.56 12.43 -7.70
C ALA A 177 -23.25 11.70 -6.54
N GLN A 178 -22.50 11.39 -5.48
CA GLN A 178 -23.01 10.79 -4.25
C GLN A 178 -24.02 11.71 -3.57
N GLY A 179 -23.74 13.01 -3.47
CA GLY A 179 -24.62 14.01 -2.86
C GLY A 179 -25.95 14.16 -3.60
N ILE A 180 -25.93 14.21 -4.93
CA ILE A 180 -27.14 14.23 -5.76
C ILE A 180 -27.92 12.92 -5.61
N TYR A 181 -27.23 11.78 -5.59
CA TYR A 181 -27.87 10.49 -5.41
C TYR A 181 -28.56 10.39 -4.03
N LEU A 182 -27.89 10.83 -2.97
CA LEU A 182 -28.44 10.87 -1.62
C LEU A 182 -29.63 11.83 -1.51
N SER A 183 -29.53 13.06 -2.04
CA SER A 183 -30.60 14.05 -1.93
C SER A 183 -31.91 13.57 -2.57
N ARG A 184 -31.83 12.87 -3.71
CA ARG A 184 -33.00 12.28 -4.37
C ARG A 184 -33.69 11.21 -3.51
N HIS A 185 -32.92 10.42 -2.76
CA HIS A 185 -33.49 9.34 -1.95
C HIS A 185 -33.89 9.77 -0.54
N MET A 186 -33.32 10.86 -0.02
CA MET A 186 -33.78 11.48 1.23
C MET A 186 -35.14 12.17 1.05
N ASN A 187 -35.38 12.78 -0.12
CA ASN A 187 -36.67 13.40 -0.44
C ASN A 187 -37.82 12.38 -0.65
N ASP A 188 -37.51 11.15 -1.06
CA ASP A 188 -38.50 10.07 -1.21
C ASP A 188 -39.01 9.54 0.14
N THR A 189 -38.15 9.56 1.17
CA THR A 189 -38.55 9.11 2.52
C THR A 189 -39.52 10.10 3.17
N ALA A 190 -39.34 11.41 2.94
CA ALA A 190 -40.23 12.46 3.45
C ALA A 190 -41.63 12.45 2.81
N THR A 191 -41.76 11.95 1.58
CA THR A 191 -43.04 11.92 0.85
C THR A 191 -43.89 10.69 1.20
N THR A 192 -43.28 9.64 1.76
CA THR A 192 -44.01 8.41 2.11
C THR A 192 -44.64 8.46 3.50
N THR A 193 -44.05 9.20 4.45
CA THR A 193 -44.60 9.37 5.81
C THR A 193 -45.85 10.25 5.87
N THR A 194 -46.01 11.22 4.97
CA THR A 194 -47.18 12.10 4.93
C THR A 194 -48.43 11.48 4.33
N LYS A 195 -48.33 10.30 3.69
CA LYS A 195 -49.46 9.65 3.00
C LYS A 195 -50.08 8.49 3.78
N SER A 196 -49.54 8.13 4.94
CA SER A 196 -50.07 7.08 5.82
C SER A 196 -50.80 7.63 7.05
N GLU A 197 -50.93 8.95 7.17
CA GLU A 197 -51.62 9.64 8.28
C GLU A 197 -52.94 10.31 7.87
N ASP A 198 -53.50 9.98 6.69
CA ASP A 198 -54.86 10.35 6.27
C ASP A 198 -55.78 9.13 6.21
#